data_AF-A0A661XJG6-F1
#
_entry.id   AF-A0A661XJG6-F1
#
_cell.length_a   1.000
_cell.length_b   1.000
_cell.length_c   1.000
_cell.angle_alpha   90.00
_cell.angle_beta   90.00
_cell.angle_gamma   90.00
#
_symmetry.space_group_name_H-M   'P 1'
#
loop_
_entity.id
_entity.type
_entity.pdbx_description
1 polymer ?
#
loop_
_entity_poly.entity_id
_entity_poly.type
_entity_poly.pdbx_seq_one_letter_code
_entity_poly.pdbx_strand_id
1 'polypeptide(L)'
;FAMGNKPWPALLDGLGNAFGYGWILIVVAFFRELFGSGTLWGYPVFEKLGLYELGYENNGFMILPPMALIIVAVIIWVQRSKDKELVEEKK
;
A
#
# COMPACT_ATOMS: atom_id res chain seq x y z
N PHE A 1 -22.14 9.08 -7.47
CA PHE A 1 -22.38 10.31 -8.26
C PHE A 1 -22.45 10.05 -9.78
N ALA A 2 -22.99 8.92 -10.26
CA ALA A 2 -22.90 8.53 -11.67
C ALA A 2 -24.15 8.80 -12.52
N MET A 3 -25.30 9.15 -11.93
CA MET A 3 -26.58 9.25 -12.67
C MET A 3 -27.03 10.69 -12.99
N GLY A 4 -26.22 11.73 -12.70
CA GLY A 4 -26.68 13.13 -12.78
C GLY A 4 -25.73 14.19 -13.38
N ASN A 5 -24.53 13.84 -13.85
CA ASN A 5 -23.54 14.82 -14.35
C ASN A 5 -23.00 14.50 -15.75
N LYS A 6 -22.48 15.52 -16.45
CA LYS A 6 -21.90 15.42 -17.81
C LYS A 6 -20.82 14.31 -17.87
N PRO A 7 -20.62 13.64 -19.03
CA PRO A 7 -19.71 12.49 -19.16
C PRO A 7 -18.26 12.76 -18.70
N TRP A 8 -17.79 14.00 -18.91
CA TRP A 8 -16.42 14.40 -18.60
C TRP A 8 -16.11 14.49 -17.08
N PRO A 9 -16.93 15.18 -16.26
CA PRO A 9 -16.82 15.13 -14.80
C PRO A 9 -16.87 13.72 -14.20
N ALA A 10 -17.73 12.84 -14.72
CA ALA A 10 -17.87 11.48 -14.21
C ALA A 10 -16.62 10.62 -14.50
N LEU A 11 -15.96 10.83 -15.64
CA LEU A 11 -14.69 10.17 -15.97
C LEU A 11 -13.56 10.63 -15.04
N LEU A 12 -13.47 11.94 -14.78
CA LEU A 12 -12.50 12.52 -13.83
C LEU A 12 -12.72 12.02 -12.40
N ASP A 13 -13.96 11.90 -11.95
CA ASP A 13 -14.33 11.31 -10.65
C ASP A 13 -13.96 9.82 -10.58
N GLY A 14 -14.24 9.06 -11.65
CA GLY A 14 -13.84 7.65 -11.77
C GLY A 14 -12.33 7.44 -11.70
N LEU A 15 -11.56 8.27 -12.42
CA LEU A 15 -10.09 8.25 -12.39
C LEU A 15 -9.54 8.63 -11.02
N GLY A 16 -10.10 9.66 -10.37
CA GLY A 16 -9.69 10.08 -9.04
C GLY A 16 -9.87 8.96 -7.99
N ASN A 17 -11.03 8.29 -8.01
CA ASN A 17 -11.29 7.16 -7.12
C ASN A 17 -10.39 5.96 -7.44
N ALA A 18 -10.24 5.62 -8.72
CA ALA A 18 -9.37 4.52 -9.14
C ALA A 18 -7.91 4.77 -8.75
N PHE A 19 -7.43 6.01 -8.86
CA PHE A 19 -6.09 6.39 -8.44
C PHE A 19 -5.92 6.31 -6.91
N GLY A 20 -6.92 6.78 -6.15
CA GLY A 20 -6.91 6.71 -4.69
C GLY A 20 -6.79 5.28 -4.17
N TYR A 21 -7.61 4.35 -4.68
CA TYR A 21 -7.53 2.94 -4.28
C TYR A 21 -6.31 2.24 -4.90
N GLY A 22 -6.02 2.51 -6.17
CA GLY A 22 -4.91 1.89 -6.90
C GLY A 22 -3.55 2.19 -6.28
N TRP A 23 -3.33 3.42 -5.83
CA TRP A 23 -2.10 3.80 -5.14
C TRP A 23 -1.86 2.99 -3.87
N ILE A 24 -2.90 2.79 -3.05
CA ILE A 24 -2.79 1.97 -1.83
C ILE A 24 -2.41 0.53 -2.19
N LEU A 25 -3.02 -0.05 -3.23
CA LEU A 25 -2.69 -1.42 -3.66
C LEU A 25 -1.24 -1.54 -4.11
N ILE A 26 -0.72 -0.55 -4.86
CA ILE A 26 0.68 -0.53 -5.31
C ILE A 26 1.63 -0.48 -4.11
N VAL A 27 1.39 0.41 -3.16
CA VAL A 27 2.24 0.55 -1.97
C VAL A 27 2.23 -0.72 -1.11
N VAL A 28 1.05 -1.33 -0.90
CA VAL A 28 0.93 -2.58 -0.15
C VAL A 28 1.66 -3.72 -0.86
N ALA A 29 1.51 -3.84 -2.18
CA ALA A 29 2.19 -4.86 -2.98
C ALA A 29 3.72 -4.69 -2.92
N PHE A 30 4.22 -3.45 -3.04
CA PHE A 30 5.63 -3.13 -2.92
C PHE A 30 6.24 -3.66 -1.62
N PHE A 31 5.63 -3.34 -0.48
CA PHE A 31 6.15 -3.78 0.83
C PHE A 31 6.05 -5.29 1.03
N ARG A 32 4.99 -5.93 0.51
CA ARG A 32 4.84 -7.38 0.59
C ARG A 32 5.86 -8.13 -0.25
N GLU A 33 6.17 -7.66 -1.45
CA GLU A 33 7.18 -8.27 -2.30
C GLU A 33 8.58 -8.07 -1.69
N LEU A 34 8.88 -6.84 -1.29
CA LEU A 34 10.19 -6.48 -0.76
C LEU A 34 10.51 -7.23 0.53
N PHE A 35 9.61 -7.26 1.51
CA PHE A 35 9.87 -7.94 2.78
C PHE A 35 9.48 -9.42 2.79
N GLY A 36 8.66 -9.86 1.84
CA GLY A 36 8.24 -11.25 1.72
C GLY A 36 9.26 -12.12 1.01
N SER A 37 9.66 -11.73 -0.21
CA SER A 37 10.59 -12.48 -1.07
C SER A 37 11.94 -11.80 -1.26
N GLY A 38 12.14 -10.58 -0.75
CA GLY A 38 13.39 -9.84 -0.97
C GLY A 38 13.54 -9.33 -2.41
N THR A 39 12.46 -9.37 -3.18
CA THR A 39 12.43 -8.98 -4.59
C THR A 39 11.54 -7.78 -4.81
N LEU A 40 11.81 -7.04 -5.88
CA LEU A 40 10.89 -6.03 -6.38
C LEU A 40 10.78 -6.16 -7.89
N TRP A 41 9.57 -6.42 -8.38
CA TRP A 41 9.31 -6.69 -9.80
C TRP A 41 10.24 -7.78 -10.37
N GLY A 42 10.53 -8.80 -9.56
CA GLY A 42 11.46 -9.88 -9.91
C GLY A 42 12.95 -9.54 -9.83
N TYR A 43 13.31 -8.31 -9.47
CA TYR A 43 14.70 -7.94 -9.20
C TYR A 43 15.07 -8.29 -7.74
N PRO A 44 16.11 -9.09 -7.47
CA PRO A 44 16.48 -9.49 -6.11
C PRO A 44 17.24 -8.37 -5.40
N VAL A 45 16.49 -7.45 -4.79
CA VAL A 45 17.01 -6.25 -4.11
C VAL A 45 17.83 -6.63 -2.88
N PHE A 46 17.33 -7.52 -2.03
CA PHE A 46 18.03 -7.91 -0.79
C PHE A 46 19.29 -8.73 -1.03
N GLU A 47 19.34 -9.47 -2.13
CA GLU A 47 20.54 -10.19 -2.57
C GLU A 47 21.63 -9.21 -3.00
N LYS A 48 21.26 -8.23 -3.82
CA LYS A 48 22.20 -7.20 -4.28
C LYS A 48 22.67 -6.25 -3.20
N LEU A 49 21.89 -6.08 -2.13
CA LEU A 49 22.30 -5.33 -0.94
C LEU A 49 23.19 -6.13 0.01
N GLY A 50 23.45 -7.42 -0.26
CA GLY A 50 24.26 -8.28 0.60
C GLY A 50 23.60 -8.62 1.94
N LEU A 51 22.28 -8.42 2.06
CA LEU A 51 21.58 -8.62 3.33
C LEU A 51 21.56 -10.10 3.75
N TYR A 52 21.47 -11.03 2.80
CA TYR A 52 21.55 -12.46 3.10
C TYR A 52 22.94 -12.86 3.64
N GLU A 53 24.01 -12.21 3.19
CA GLU A 53 25.37 -12.45 3.72
C GLU A 53 25.53 -11.93 5.16
N LEU A 54 24.71 -10.96 5.57
CA LEU A 54 24.63 -10.44 6.93
C LEU A 54 23.70 -11.28 7.84
N GLY A 55 23.16 -12.40 7.33
CA GLY A 55 22.26 -13.28 8.09
C GLY A 55 20.78 -12.92 8.01
N TYR A 56 20.39 -12.06 7.06
CA TYR A 56 18.97 -11.79 6.79
C TYR A 56 18.34 -12.99 6.08
N GLU A 57 17.20 -13.46 6.59
CA GLU A 57 16.33 -14.41 5.89
C GLU A 57 15.00 -13.76 5.53
N ASN A 58 14.43 -14.19 4.42
CA ASN A 58 13.15 -13.68 3.95
C ASN A 58 12.03 -13.91 4.95
N ASN A 59 11.22 -12.88 5.18
CA ASN A 59 10.09 -12.98 6.09
C ASN A 59 8.85 -13.56 5.39
N GLY A 60 8.74 -14.88 5.36
CA GLY A 60 7.59 -15.60 4.79
C GLY A 60 6.24 -15.20 5.40
N PHE A 61 6.23 -14.60 6.60
CA PHE A 61 5.01 -14.06 7.21
C PHE A 61 4.41 -12.91 6.40
N MET A 62 5.24 -12.08 5.76
CA MET A 62 4.80 -10.92 4.96
C MET A 62 4.02 -11.29 3.70
N ILE A 63 4.16 -12.55 3.26
CA ILE A 63 3.42 -13.08 2.11
C ILE A 63 1.97 -13.39 2.50
N LEU A 64 1.71 -13.74 3.76
CA LEU A 64 0.39 -14.17 4.21
C LEU A 64 -0.68 -13.06 4.05
N PRO A 65 -1.94 -13.41 3.73
CA PRO A 65 -3.03 -12.44 3.57
C PRO A 65 -3.22 -11.48 4.76
N PRO A 66 -3.11 -11.90 6.05
CA PRO A 66 -3.27 -11.01 7.19
C PRO A 66 -2.28 -9.84 7.22
N MET A 67 -1.08 -10.02 6.67
CA MET A 67 -0.07 -8.95 6.65
C MET A 67 -0.45 -7.78 5.75
N ALA A 68 -1.23 -8.02 4.70
CA ALA A 68 -1.76 -6.92 3.88
C ALA A 68 -2.65 -5.98 4.71
N LEU A 69 -3.46 -6.51 5.63
CA LEU A 69 -4.31 -5.72 6.51
C LEU A 69 -3.51 -4.88 7.49
N ILE A 70 -2.41 -5.44 8.04
CA ILE A 70 -1.52 -4.72 8.95
C ILE A 70 -0.82 -3.56 8.23
N ILE A 71 -0.30 -3.79 7.02
CA ILE A 71 0.33 -2.72 6.22
C ILE A 71 -0.67 -1.61 5.91
N VAL A 72 -1.90 -1.96 5.51
CA VAL A 72 -2.97 -0.97 5.28
C VAL A 72 -3.30 -0.20 6.55
N ALA A 73 -3.39 -0.87 7.71
CA ALA A 73 -3.63 -0.22 8.99
C ALA A 73 -2.52 0.78 9.35
N VAL A 74 -1.25 0.44 9.10
CA VAL A 74 -0.11 1.34 9.30
C VAL A 74 -0.18 2.53 8.35
N ILE A 75 -0.52 2.33 7.08
CA ILE A 75 -0.68 3.41 6.10
C ILE A 75 -1.77 4.39 6.56
N ILE A 76 -2.94 3.88 6.96
CA ILE A 76 -4.04 4.71 7.48
C ILE A 76 -3.62 5.44 8.75
N TRP A 77 -2.90 4.77 9.65
CA TRP A 77 -2.39 5.38 10.87
C TRP A 77 -1.44 6.54 10.57
N VAL A 78 -0.46 6.35 9.68
CA VAL A 78 0.47 7.43 9.28
C VAL A 78 -0.27 8.61 8.65
N GLN A 79 -1.27 8.33 7.81
CA GLN A 79 -2.11 9.38 7.21
C GLN A 79 -2.85 10.18 8.30
N ARG A 80 -3.54 9.48 9.22
CA ARG A 80 -4.30 10.10 10.32
C ARG A 80 -3.43 10.78 11.37
N SER A 81 -2.19 10.33 11.56
CA SER A 81 -1.24 10.99 12.46
C SER A 81 -0.79 12.35 11.94
N LYS A 82 -0.72 12.52 10.61
CA LYS A 82 -0.35 13.79 9.97
C LYS A 82 -1.55 14.71 9.78
N ASP A 83 -2.70 14.14 9.45
CA ASP A 83 -3.94 14.88 9.24
C ASP A 83 -4.97 14.49 10.31
N LYS A 84 -5.05 15.32 11.35
CA LYS A 84 -5.94 15.12 12.49
C LYS A 84 -7.40 15.49 12.18
N GLU A 85 -7.69 16.16 11.06
CA GLU A 85 -9.07 16.42 10.63
C GLU A 85 -9.78 15.12 10.23
N LEU A 86 -9.01 14.09 9.86
CA LEU A 86 -9.50 12.74 9.55
C LEU A 86 -9.70 11.85 10.80
N VAL A 87 -9.40 12.37 12.00
CA VAL A 87 -9.61 11.68 13.27
C VAL A 87 -11.02 12.05 13.75
N GLU A 88 -11.92 11.06 13.82
CA GLU A 88 -13.27 11.27 14.34
C GLU A 88 -13.21 11.91 15.74
N GLU A 89 -14.02 12.95 15.95
CA GLU A 89 -14.20 13.51 17.29
C GLU A 89 -14.69 12.39 18.21
N LYS A 90 -14.02 12.24 19.36
CA LYS A 90 -14.50 11.35 20.42
C LYS A 90 -15.85 11.89 20.88
N LYS A 91 -16.93 11.23 20.49
CA LYS A 91 -18.24 11.36 21.11
C LYS A 91 -18.20 10.99 22.58
#